data_AF-A0A2X3D5D4-F1
#
_entry.id   AF-A0A2X3D5D4-F1
#
_cell.length_a   1.000
_cell.length_b   1.000
_cell.length_c   1.000
_cell.angle_alpha   90.00
_cell.angle_beta   90.00
_cell.angle_gamma   90.00
#
_symmetry.space_group_name_H-M   'P 1'
#
loop_
_entity.id
_entity.type
_entity.pdbx_description
1 polymer ?
#
loop_
_entity_poly.entity_id
_entity_poly.type
_entity_poly.pdbx_seq_one_letter_code
_entity_poly.pdbx_strand_id
1 'polypeptide(L)'
;MASVKAWASVKSCGSTRDGWIPRDYEWVDPRFLKPDSDTLREFRLLTDDQPVDGIPLTPGKYVMHYPRLKSGLPLRNGLARLVAVMYMLKSFTVRDWWAFAEKFGIPIVVGKYGNNATTEQIQTLVDAIASIASDAGCAIPQSMQLEMQETASRNGGGALFKEMAEWCDAQTSKAVLGQTMTTDDGSSRAQADVHDKVRMDIAKWDARQLENTLNEFLVRPYIQFNYGPQERYPLVKLPISEPEDLKSFVDALIPLIDRGLRVQESEIRDKFGLAEPEKDANILAPSNSFSAFSPAPALNRERIALNRSQEDEIDLMVNEALRDWEQTGDAFTGPVLQLAQEATSYEEFLGAAA
;
A
#
# COMPACT_ATOMS: atom_id res chain seq x y z
N MET A 1 -17.04 4.54 -12.18
CA MET A 1 -15.94 5.51 -12.43
C MET A 1 -16.41 6.57 -13.43
N ALA A 2 -17.19 7.55 -12.97
CA ALA A 2 -17.72 8.59 -13.83
C ALA A 2 -16.62 9.58 -14.26
N SER A 3 -16.80 10.19 -15.44
CA SER A 3 -15.86 11.16 -16.04
C SER A 3 -15.77 12.48 -15.28
N VAL A 4 -16.81 12.81 -14.51
CA VAL A 4 -16.92 14.05 -13.74
C VAL A 4 -17.65 13.70 -12.45
N LYS A 5 -17.13 14.18 -11.32
CA LYS A 5 -17.82 14.08 -10.04
C LYS A 5 -18.12 15.50 -9.55
N ALA A 6 -19.34 15.68 -9.07
CA ALA A 6 -19.83 16.96 -8.59
C ALA A 6 -20.36 16.80 -7.18
N TRP A 7 -20.09 17.80 -6.35
CA TRP A 7 -20.69 17.96 -5.04
C TRP A 7 -21.30 19.35 -4.96
N ALA A 8 -22.49 19.44 -4.38
CA ALA A 8 -23.15 20.70 -4.10
C ALA A 8 -23.06 20.99 -2.61
N SER A 9 -22.77 22.22 -2.26
CA SER A 9 -23.04 22.66 -0.90
C SER A 9 -24.54 22.88 -0.73
N VAL A 10 -25.15 22.14 0.19
CA VAL A 10 -26.62 22.07 0.30
C VAL A 10 -27.20 23.16 1.18
N LYS A 11 -26.41 23.73 2.09
CA LYS A 11 -26.83 24.87 2.91
C LYS A 11 -25.65 25.76 3.26
N SER A 12 -25.49 26.87 2.55
CA SER A 12 -24.75 28.03 3.08
C SER A 12 -25.68 28.80 4.03
N CYS A 13 -25.97 28.21 5.19
CA CYS A 13 -26.68 28.93 6.25
C CYS A 13 -25.67 29.85 6.94
N GLY A 14 -25.62 31.10 6.50
CA GLY A 14 -24.84 32.14 7.16
C GLY A 14 -25.38 32.40 8.56
N SER A 15 -24.51 32.28 9.56
CA SER A 15 -24.71 32.97 10.84
C SER A 15 -23.84 34.22 10.83
N THR A 16 -24.53 35.36 10.87
CA THR A 16 -24.12 36.72 10.50
C THR A 16 -23.05 37.36 11.40
N ARG A 17 -22.21 36.58 12.09
CA ARG A 17 -21.10 37.09 12.93
C ARG A 17 -19.74 36.41 12.71
N ASP A 18 -19.69 35.15 12.23
CA ASP A 18 -18.45 34.35 12.20
C ASP A 18 -17.93 34.00 10.79
N GLY A 19 -18.43 34.68 9.75
CA GLY A 19 -18.05 34.43 8.35
C GLY A 19 -18.89 33.33 7.67
N TRP A 20 -18.73 33.23 6.36
CA TRP A 20 -19.30 32.19 5.52
C TRP A 20 -18.52 30.88 5.68
N ILE A 21 -19.21 29.84 6.15
CA ILE A 21 -18.66 28.48 6.27
C ILE A 21 -19.64 27.51 5.61
N PRO A 22 -19.19 26.68 4.65
CA PRO A 22 -20.02 25.63 4.07
C PRO A 22 -20.32 24.58 5.14
N ARG A 23 -21.61 24.31 5.40
CA ARG A 23 -22.00 23.33 6.44
C ARG A 23 -21.88 21.89 5.99
N ASP A 24 -22.26 21.62 4.76
CA ASP A 24 -22.32 20.27 4.22
C ASP A 24 -22.16 20.26 2.69
N TYR A 25 -21.66 19.14 2.19
CA TYR A 25 -21.46 18.84 0.77
C TYR A 25 -22.20 17.55 0.42
N GLU A 26 -23.34 17.69 -0.25
CA GLU A 26 -24.05 16.53 -0.79
C GLU A 26 -23.56 16.22 -2.19
N TRP A 27 -23.51 14.93 -2.50
CA TRP A 27 -23.17 14.46 -3.83
C TRP A 27 -24.30 14.76 -4.81
N VAL A 28 -23.96 15.38 -5.94
CA VAL A 28 -24.92 15.62 -7.03
C VAL A 28 -24.80 14.47 -8.02
N ASP A 29 -25.91 13.80 -8.31
CA ASP A 29 -25.92 12.75 -9.34
C ASP A 29 -25.52 13.36 -10.71
N PRO A 30 -24.48 12.83 -11.37
CA PRO A 30 -24.06 13.28 -12.69
C PRO A 30 -25.16 13.30 -13.76
N ARG A 31 -26.26 12.56 -13.58
CA ARG A 31 -27.42 12.60 -14.50
C ARG A 31 -28.09 13.97 -14.58
N PHE A 32 -28.00 14.79 -13.52
CA PHE A 32 -28.53 16.15 -13.51
C PHE A 32 -27.55 17.17 -14.09
N LEU A 33 -26.37 16.74 -14.53
CA LEU A 33 -25.36 17.63 -15.10
C LEU A 33 -25.32 17.44 -16.61
N LYS A 34 -25.57 18.53 -17.34
CA LYS A 34 -25.51 18.55 -18.80
C LYS A 34 -24.35 19.43 -19.27
N PRO A 35 -23.51 18.97 -20.20
CA PRO A 35 -22.54 19.84 -20.82
C PRO A 35 -23.23 20.90 -21.68
N ASP A 36 -22.65 22.09 -21.71
CA ASP A 36 -23.05 23.21 -22.56
C ASP A 36 -23.12 22.80 -24.05
N SER A 37 -24.13 23.29 -24.79
CA SER A 37 -24.35 22.94 -26.20
C SER A 37 -23.23 23.41 -27.12
N ASP A 38 -22.65 24.56 -26.81
CA ASP A 38 -21.76 25.27 -27.73
C ASP A 38 -20.32 24.81 -27.55
N THR A 39 -19.86 24.76 -26.29
CA THR A 39 -18.47 24.47 -25.96
C THR A 39 -18.24 23.05 -25.47
N LEU A 40 -19.28 22.36 -24.95
CA LEU A 40 -19.22 21.04 -24.32
C LEU A 40 -18.17 20.92 -23.19
N ARG A 41 -17.74 22.06 -22.64
CA ARG A 41 -16.68 22.14 -21.61
C ARG A 41 -17.24 22.51 -20.25
N GLU A 42 -18.23 23.39 -20.24
CA GLU A 42 -18.89 23.83 -19.02
C GLU A 42 -20.10 22.93 -18.72
N PHE A 43 -20.34 22.66 -17.44
CA PHE A 43 -21.49 21.87 -17.00
C PHE A 43 -22.57 22.80 -16.43
N ARG A 44 -23.81 22.49 -16.79
CA ARG A 44 -25.02 23.15 -16.34
C ARG A 44 -25.86 22.16 -15.52
N LEU A 45 -26.62 22.67 -14.56
CA LEU A 45 -27.50 21.87 -13.72
C LEU A 45 -28.91 21.85 -14.31
N LEU A 46 -29.42 20.66 -14.58
CA LEU A 46 -30.80 20.45 -14.97
C LEU A 46 -31.70 20.66 -13.75
N THR A 47 -32.64 21.59 -13.89
CA THR A 47 -33.65 21.93 -12.87
C THR A 47 -35.02 21.82 -13.52
N ASP A 48 -36.07 21.62 -12.74
CA ASP A 48 -37.45 21.51 -13.26
C ASP A 48 -37.86 22.73 -14.11
N ASP A 49 -37.33 23.92 -13.79
CA ASP A 49 -37.57 25.16 -14.55
C ASP A 49 -36.91 25.17 -15.94
N GLN A 50 -35.78 24.47 -16.10
CA GLN A 50 -35.02 24.37 -17.36
C GLN A 50 -34.51 22.94 -17.57
N PRO A 51 -35.41 22.01 -17.96
CA PRO A 51 -35.08 20.60 -18.06
C PRO A 51 -34.24 20.25 -19.31
N VAL A 52 -34.15 21.17 -20.28
CA VAL A 52 -33.43 20.93 -21.54
C VAL A 52 -32.01 21.45 -21.47
N ASP A 53 -31.80 22.75 -21.22
CA ASP A 53 -30.47 23.36 -21.29
C ASP A 53 -29.79 23.52 -19.93
N GLY A 54 -30.57 23.51 -18.85
CA GLY A 54 -30.06 23.68 -17.49
C GLY A 54 -29.51 25.08 -17.20
N ILE A 55 -29.39 25.36 -15.91
CA ILE A 55 -28.90 26.63 -15.38
C ILE A 55 -27.38 26.52 -15.17
N PRO A 56 -26.58 27.57 -15.48
CA PRO A 56 -25.15 27.57 -15.18
C PRO A 56 -24.89 27.39 -13.69
N LEU A 57 -23.87 26.60 -13.35
CA LEU A 57 -23.48 26.35 -11.97
C LEU A 57 -23.03 27.65 -11.30
N THR A 58 -23.64 27.99 -10.16
CA THR A 58 -23.25 29.18 -9.39
C THR A 58 -21.84 28.99 -8.80
N PRO A 59 -20.89 29.90 -9.04
CA PRO A 59 -19.55 29.82 -8.46
C PRO A 59 -19.60 29.76 -6.93
N GLY A 60 -18.77 28.91 -6.32
CA GLY A 60 -18.68 28.75 -4.86
C GLY A 60 -19.77 27.89 -4.21
N LYS A 61 -20.84 27.54 -4.94
CA LYS A 61 -21.88 26.61 -4.46
C LYS A 61 -21.58 25.15 -4.80
N TYR A 62 -20.86 24.90 -5.90
CA TYR A 62 -20.57 23.57 -6.41
C TYR A 62 -19.06 23.32 -6.51
N VAL A 63 -18.65 22.10 -6.16
CA VAL A 63 -17.29 21.59 -6.32
C VAL A 63 -17.30 20.59 -7.46
N MET A 64 -16.55 20.89 -8.51
CA MET A 64 -16.50 20.08 -9.73
C MET A 64 -15.11 19.48 -9.91
N HIS A 65 -15.01 18.15 -9.84
CA HIS A 65 -13.76 17.46 -10.10
C HIS A 65 -13.70 16.95 -11.54
N TYR A 66 -12.70 17.43 -12.29
CA TYR A 66 -12.39 17.02 -13.65
C TYR A 66 -11.11 16.18 -13.69
N PRO A 67 -11.20 14.85 -13.65
CA PRO A 67 -10.03 14.02 -13.84
C PRO A 67 -9.48 14.20 -15.26
N ARG A 68 -8.16 14.32 -15.40
CA ARG A 68 -7.42 14.56 -16.65
C ARG A 68 -6.68 13.30 -17.07
N LEU A 69 -7.43 12.29 -17.50
CA LEU A 69 -6.85 11.06 -18.05
C LEU A 69 -6.49 11.19 -19.54
N LYS A 70 -7.19 12.07 -20.27
CA LYS A 70 -6.99 12.28 -21.70
C LYS A 70 -7.18 13.74 -22.06
N SER A 71 -6.43 14.21 -23.06
CA SER A 71 -6.63 15.55 -23.63
C SER A 71 -7.92 15.60 -24.45
N GLY A 72 -8.72 16.65 -24.25
CA GLY A 72 -9.94 16.90 -25.02
C GLY A 72 -11.12 17.30 -24.14
N LEU A 73 -12.30 16.86 -24.54
CA LEU A 73 -13.56 17.18 -23.86
C LEU A 73 -13.64 16.52 -22.49
N PRO A 74 -14.05 17.24 -21.43
CA PRO A 74 -14.18 16.69 -20.07
C PRO A 74 -15.05 15.43 -19.98
N LEU A 75 -16.06 15.29 -20.84
CA LEU A 75 -16.95 14.13 -20.91
C LEU A 75 -16.23 12.82 -21.30
N ARG A 76 -15.07 12.91 -21.95
CA ARG A 76 -14.31 11.75 -22.44
C ARG A 76 -13.31 11.21 -21.43
N ASN A 77 -13.17 11.86 -20.28
CA ASN A 77 -12.11 11.57 -19.32
C ASN A 77 -12.42 10.42 -18.35
N GLY A 78 -13.59 9.79 -18.47
CA GLY A 78 -13.98 8.68 -17.60
C GLY A 78 -13.16 7.43 -17.85
N LEU A 79 -12.52 6.91 -16.79
CA LEU A 79 -11.76 5.65 -16.85
C LEU A 79 -12.62 4.47 -17.29
N ALA A 80 -13.92 4.49 -16.96
CA ALA A 80 -14.88 3.48 -17.41
C ALA A 80 -14.94 3.36 -18.95
N ARG A 81 -14.72 4.44 -19.70
CA ARG A 81 -14.74 4.41 -21.16
C ARG A 81 -13.52 3.67 -21.73
N LEU A 82 -12.36 3.81 -21.09
CA LEU A 82 -11.13 3.11 -21.47
C LEU A 82 -11.32 1.60 -21.30
N VAL A 83 -11.92 1.19 -20.19
CA VAL A 83 -12.09 -0.22 -19.80
C VAL A 83 -13.34 -0.87 -20.41
N ALA A 84 -14.32 -0.08 -20.89
CA ALA A 84 -15.62 -0.58 -21.35
C ALA A 84 -15.53 -1.72 -22.38
N VAL A 85 -14.63 -1.61 -23.36
CA VAL A 85 -14.48 -2.63 -24.41
C VAL A 85 -13.96 -3.95 -23.82
N MET A 86 -12.96 -3.89 -22.95
CA MET A 86 -12.39 -5.08 -22.30
C MET A 86 -13.39 -5.73 -21.33
N TYR A 87 -14.15 -4.92 -20.59
CA TYR A 87 -15.23 -5.41 -19.74
C TYR A 87 -16.33 -6.12 -20.56
N MET A 88 -16.75 -5.54 -21.69
CA MET A 88 -17.76 -6.16 -22.56
C MET A 88 -17.26 -7.50 -23.11
N LEU A 89 -16.03 -7.55 -23.63
CA LEU A 89 -15.42 -8.78 -24.13
C LEU A 89 -15.39 -9.85 -23.05
N LYS A 90 -14.90 -9.52 -21.84
CA LYS A 90 -14.90 -10.43 -20.70
C LYS A 90 -16.30 -10.96 -20.38
N SER A 91 -17.30 -10.08 -20.31
CA SER A 91 -18.66 -10.46 -19.96
C SER A 91 -19.28 -11.45 -20.96
N PHE A 92 -18.98 -11.30 -22.26
CA PHE A 92 -19.42 -12.23 -23.28
C PHE A 92 -18.64 -13.55 -23.22
N THR A 93 -17.31 -13.50 -23.07
CA THR A 93 -16.47 -14.68 -22.93
C THR A 93 -16.90 -15.54 -21.73
N VAL A 94 -17.18 -14.94 -20.58
CA VAL A 94 -17.63 -15.67 -19.39
C VAL A 94 -19.02 -16.30 -19.62
N ARG A 95 -19.96 -15.57 -20.23
CA ARG A 95 -21.28 -16.12 -20.55
C ARG A 95 -21.17 -17.31 -21.52
N ASP A 96 -20.35 -17.19 -22.55
CA ASP A 96 -20.15 -18.24 -23.53
C ASP A 96 -19.41 -19.44 -22.92
N TRP A 97 -18.51 -19.19 -21.95
CA TRP A 97 -17.86 -20.25 -21.18
C TRP A 97 -18.85 -21.04 -20.33
N TRP A 98 -19.83 -20.37 -19.70
CA TRP A 98 -20.92 -21.05 -19.00
C TRP A 98 -21.76 -21.91 -19.94
N ALA A 99 -22.15 -21.38 -21.10
CA ALA A 99 -22.90 -22.14 -22.10
C ALA A 99 -22.10 -23.32 -22.68
N PHE A 100 -20.78 -23.17 -22.81
CA PHE A 100 -19.87 -24.25 -23.17
C PHE A 100 -19.83 -25.31 -22.06
N ALA A 101 -19.64 -24.91 -20.80
CA ALA A 101 -19.59 -25.82 -19.67
C ALA A 101 -20.89 -26.63 -19.51
N GLU A 102 -22.04 -26.03 -19.79
CA GLU A 102 -23.33 -26.72 -19.78
C GLU A 102 -23.43 -27.79 -20.89
N LYS A 103 -23.10 -27.42 -22.13
CA LYS A 103 -23.21 -28.34 -23.28
C LYS A 103 -22.19 -29.48 -23.27
N PHE A 104 -20.99 -29.24 -22.76
CA PHE A 104 -19.92 -30.24 -22.72
C PHE A 104 -19.77 -30.91 -21.35
N GLY A 105 -20.45 -30.41 -20.32
CA GLY A 105 -20.46 -31.01 -18.98
C GLY A 105 -21.34 -32.25 -18.88
N ILE A 106 -22.34 -32.39 -19.75
CA ILE A 106 -23.26 -33.54 -19.78
C ILE A 106 -23.12 -34.23 -21.15
N PRO A 107 -22.54 -35.44 -21.21
CA PRO A 107 -22.47 -36.19 -22.46
C PRO A 107 -23.87 -36.65 -22.88
N ILE A 108 -24.21 -36.43 -24.14
CA ILE A 108 -25.44 -36.98 -24.72
C ILE A 108 -25.24 -38.48 -24.97
N VAL A 109 -26.11 -39.31 -24.39
CA VAL A 109 -26.09 -40.76 -24.60
C VAL A 109 -26.82 -41.07 -25.91
N VAL A 110 -26.09 -41.56 -26.91
CA VAL A 110 -26.66 -41.93 -28.21
C VAL A 110 -26.66 -43.45 -28.37
N GLY A 111 -27.84 -44.06 -28.40
CA GLY A 111 -28.01 -45.46 -28.73
C GLY A 111 -28.22 -45.65 -30.24
N LYS A 112 -27.48 -46.59 -30.83
CA LYS A 112 -27.60 -46.94 -32.24
C LYS A 112 -28.32 -48.27 -32.38
N TYR A 113 -29.26 -48.37 -33.32
CA TYR A 113 -29.92 -49.63 -33.67
C TYR A 113 -29.83 -49.90 -35.17
N GLY A 114 -29.73 -51.17 -35.55
CA GLY A 114 -29.66 -51.60 -36.94
C GLY A 114 -31.02 -51.57 -37.65
N ASN A 115 -31.02 -51.54 -38.98
CA ASN A 115 -32.24 -51.43 -39.79
C ASN A 115 -33.23 -52.62 -39.64
N ASN A 116 -32.80 -53.73 -39.05
CA ASN A 116 -33.63 -54.92 -38.78
C ASN A 116 -34.17 -54.98 -37.33
N ALA A 117 -33.99 -53.94 -36.52
CA ALA A 117 -34.46 -53.95 -35.14
C ALA A 117 -36.00 -53.94 -35.07
N THR A 118 -36.57 -54.79 -34.20
CA THR A 118 -38.02 -54.82 -33.94
C THR A 118 -38.44 -53.65 -33.04
N THR A 119 -39.72 -53.27 -33.08
CA THR A 119 -40.26 -52.19 -32.25
C THR A 119 -40.00 -52.38 -30.75
N GLU A 120 -40.07 -53.64 -30.27
CA GLU A 120 -39.79 -54.00 -28.87
C GLU A 120 -38.32 -53.75 -28.48
N GLN A 121 -37.38 -54.01 -29.39
CA GLN A 121 -35.95 -53.75 -29.17
C GLN A 121 -35.65 -52.25 -29.14
N ILE A 122 -36.35 -51.45 -29.97
CA ILE A 122 -36.22 -49.99 -29.98
C ILE A 122 -36.76 -49.40 -28.67
N GLN A 123 -37.90 -49.88 -28.17
CA GLN A 123 -38.45 -49.46 -26.87
C GLN A 123 -37.52 -49.82 -25.71
N THR A 124 -36.99 -51.05 -25.69
CA THR A 124 -36.02 -51.46 -24.67
C THR A 124 -34.76 -50.59 -24.68
N LEU A 125 -34.28 -50.19 -25.87
CA LEU A 125 -33.15 -49.27 -26.02
C LEU A 125 -33.48 -47.87 -25.49
N VAL A 126 -34.66 -47.33 -25.80
CA VAL A 126 -35.12 -46.03 -25.30
C VAL A 126 -35.26 -46.04 -23.78
N ASP A 127 -35.82 -47.10 -23.21
CA ASP A 127 -35.95 -47.27 -21.76
C ASP A 127 -34.57 -47.38 -21.08
N ALA A 128 -33.64 -48.13 -21.68
CA ALA A 128 -32.26 -48.21 -21.21
C ALA A 128 -31.57 -46.85 -21.25
N ILE A 129 -31.73 -46.08 -22.33
CA ILE A 129 -31.18 -44.72 -22.45
C ILE A 129 -31.81 -43.79 -21.42
N ALA A 130 -33.12 -43.85 -21.21
CA ALA A 130 -33.83 -43.03 -20.22
C ALA A 130 -33.39 -43.35 -18.78
N SER A 131 -32.97 -44.59 -18.51
CA SER A 131 -32.43 -44.98 -17.20
C SER A 131 -30.98 -44.54 -16.97
N ILE A 132 -30.19 -44.35 -18.03
CA ILE A 132 -28.76 -44.03 -17.98
C ILE A 132 -28.51 -42.52 -18.15
N ALA A 133 -29.28 -41.85 -19.01
CA ALA A 133 -29.11 -40.45 -19.33
C ALA A 133 -29.84 -39.56 -18.31
N SER A 134 -29.08 -38.73 -17.61
CA SER A 134 -29.63 -37.80 -16.61
C SER A 134 -30.43 -36.64 -17.21
N ASP A 135 -30.38 -36.41 -18.53
CA ASP A 135 -30.97 -35.21 -19.14
C ASP A 135 -31.43 -35.43 -20.60
N ALA A 136 -30.51 -35.79 -21.51
CA ALA A 136 -30.83 -35.99 -22.93
C ALA A 136 -30.20 -37.26 -23.50
N GLY A 137 -31.04 -38.10 -24.11
CA GLY A 137 -30.65 -39.31 -24.80
C GLY A 137 -31.39 -39.48 -26.12
N CYS A 138 -30.75 -40.11 -27.09
CA CYS A 138 -31.30 -40.23 -28.45
C CYS A 138 -31.08 -41.63 -29.01
N ALA A 139 -32.12 -42.20 -29.62
CA ALA A 139 -32.05 -43.44 -30.38
C ALA A 139 -32.07 -43.12 -31.89
N ILE A 140 -31.02 -43.49 -32.62
CA ILE A 140 -30.88 -43.19 -34.05
C ILE A 140 -30.63 -44.48 -34.83
N PRO A 141 -31.29 -44.69 -35.99
CA PRO A 141 -30.93 -45.77 -36.89
C PRO A 141 -29.48 -45.62 -37.37
N GLN A 142 -28.77 -46.73 -37.48
CA GLN A 142 -27.36 -46.74 -37.91
C GLN A 142 -27.15 -46.12 -39.31
N SER A 143 -28.17 -46.16 -40.19
CA SER A 143 -28.15 -45.52 -41.51
C SER A 143 -28.26 -43.99 -41.48
N MET A 144 -28.65 -43.39 -40.36
CA MET A 144 -28.82 -41.94 -40.19
C MET A 144 -27.77 -41.34 -39.24
N GLN A 145 -26.59 -41.97 -39.15
CA GLN A 145 -25.48 -41.47 -38.35
C GLN A 145 -24.96 -40.15 -38.95
N LEU A 146 -25.12 -39.07 -38.19
CA LEU A 146 -24.57 -37.76 -38.53
C LEU A 146 -23.27 -37.60 -37.74
N GLU A 147 -22.14 -37.83 -38.41
CA GLU A 147 -20.82 -37.68 -37.81
C GLU A 147 -20.40 -36.21 -37.96
N MET A 148 -20.46 -35.46 -36.85
CA MET A 148 -19.81 -34.15 -36.81
C MET A 148 -18.30 -34.39 -36.98
N GLN A 149 -17.69 -33.77 -38.00
CA GLN A 149 -16.23 -33.73 -38.06
C GLN A 149 -15.72 -33.00 -36.83
N GLU A 150 -15.24 -33.75 -35.85
CA GLU A 150 -14.58 -33.22 -34.67
C GLU A 150 -13.31 -32.50 -35.14
N THR A 151 -13.39 -31.19 -35.24
CA THR A 151 -12.18 -30.38 -35.29
C THR A 151 -11.52 -30.56 -33.92
N ALA A 152 -10.25 -30.94 -33.88
CA ALA A 152 -9.45 -31.31 -32.71
C ALA A 152 -9.39 -30.27 -31.55
N SER A 153 -10.18 -29.19 -31.62
CA SER A 153 -10.27 -28.09 -30.65
C SER A 153 -11.14 -28.40 -29.40
N ARG A 154 -11.86 -29.53 -29.36
CA ARG A 154 -12.77 -29.87 -28.25
C ARG A 154 -12.07 -30.01 -26.90
N ASN A 155 -10.81 -30.47 -26.89
CA ASN A 155 -10.03 -30.68 -25.66
C ASN A 155 -9.39 -29.40 -25.08
N GLY A 156 -9.39 -28.27 -25.82
CA GLY A 156 -8.76 -27.02 -25.40
C GLY A 156 -9.74 -25.83 -25.23
N GLY A 157 -11.00 -25.98 -25.65
CA GLY A 157 -11.97 -24.87 -25.66
C GLY A 157 -12.19 -24.22 -24.30
N GLY A 158 -12.26 -25.00 -23.22
CA GLY A 158 -12.41 -24.47 -21.86
C GLY A 158 -11.25 -23.60 -21.39
N ALA A 159 -10.01 -23.97 -21.76
CA ALA A 159 -8.81 -23.20 -21.41
C ALA A 159 -8.75 -21.87 -22.19
N LEU A 160 -9.15 -21.89 -23.47
CA LEU A 160 -9.19 -20.68 -24.30
C LEU A 160 -10.10 -19.59 -23.71
N PHE A 161 -11.29 -19.96 -23.20
CA PHE A 161 -12.19 -18.99 -22.57
C PHE A 161 -11.58 -18.39 -21.30
N LYS A 162 -10.91 -19.21 -20.49
CA LYS A 162 -10.21 -18.76 -19.29
C LYS A 162 -9.06 -17.81 -19.63
N GLU A 163 -8.19 -18.19 -20.56
CA GLU A 163 -7.06 -17.36 -21.01
C GLU A 163 -7.53 -16.02 -21.60
N MET A 164 -8.63 -16.02 -22.36
CA MET A 164 -9.20 -14.79 -22.89
C MET A 164 -9.76 -13.89 -21.77
N ALA A 165 -10.41 -14.47 -20.76
CA ALA A 165 -10.90 -13.72 -19.61
C ALA A 165 -9.75 -13.12 -18.79
N GLU A 166 -8.71 -13.90 -18.51
CA GLU A 166 -7.49 -13.46 -17.82
C GLU A 166 -6.76 -12.37 -18.61
N TRP A 167 -6.68 -12.50 -19.94
CA TRP A 167 -6.11 -11.45 -20.78
C TRP A 167 -6.91 -10.15 -20.68
N CYS A 168 -8.24 -10.20 -20.71
CA CYS A 168 -9.09 -9.02 -20.55
C CYS A 168 -8.89 -8.35 -19.18
N ASP A 169 -8.75 -9.16 -18.12
CA ASP A 169 -8.46 -8.67 -16.77
C ASP A 169 -7.07 -8.03 -16.69
N ALA A 170 -6.06 -8.66 -17.26
CA ALA A 170 -4.70 -8.11 -17.35
C ALA A 170 -4.68 -6.76 -18.08
N GLN A 171 -5.41 -6.61 -19.20
CA GLN A 171 -5.51 -5.31 -19.89
C GLN A 171 -6.22 -4.26 -19.01
N THR A 172 -7.25 -4.68 -18.26
CA THR A 172 -7.97 -3.79 -17.34
C THR A 172 -7.08 -3.33 -16.18
N SER A 173 -6.32 -4.24 -15.57
CA SER A 173 -5.36 -3.92 -14.51
C SER A 173 -4.27 -2.97 -15.00
N LYS A 174 -3.71 -3.18 -16.21
CA LYS A 174 -2.75 -2.22 -16.83
C LYS A 174 -3.37 -0.85 -17.02
N ALA A 175 -4.62 -0.80 -17.49
CA ALA A 175 -5.31 0.45 -17.77
C ALA A 175 -5.63 1.27 -16.52
N VAL A 176 -5.91 0.62 -15.38
CA VAL A 176 -6.31 1.27 -14.13
C VAL A 176 -5.14 1.47 -13.17
N LEU A 177 -4.38 0.40 -12.90
CA LEU A 177 -3.29 0.39 -11.92
C LEU A 177 -1.92 0.65 -12.55
N GLY A 178 -1.80 0.60 -13.88
CA GLY A 178 -0.52 0.72 -14.59
C GLY A 178 0.32 -0.56 -14.61
N GLN A 179 -0.17 -1.65 -14.01
CA GLN A 179 0.56 -2.91 -13.87
C GLN A 179 -0.38 -4.12 -13.69
N THR A 180 0.15 -5.34 -13.80
CA THR A 180 -0.60 -6.60 -13.61
C THR A 180 -0.03 -7.52 -12.55
N MET A 181 1.30 -7.61 -12.45
CA MET A 181 1.94 -8.74 -11.76
C MET A 181 1.72 -8.73 -10.26
N THR A 182 1.71 -7.59 -9.55
CA THR A 182 1.45 -7.61 -8.09
C THR A 182 0.03 -8.06 -7.71
N THR A 183 -0.92 -8.00 -8.63
CA THR A 183 -2.31 -8.40 -8.38
C THR A 183 -2.54 -9.88 -8.70
N ASP A 184 -1.86 -10.41 -9.73
CA ASP A 184 -2.16 -11.75 -10.26
C ASP A 184 -1.09 -12.81 -9.92
N ASP A 185 0.19 -12.45 -9.76
CA ASP A 185 1.28 -13.41 -9.54
C ASP A 185 2.24 -12.97 -8.42
N GLY A 186 2.53 -13.88 -7.48
CA GLY A 186 3.49 -13.66 -6.39
C GLY A 186 4.88 -13.31 -6.90
N SER A 187 5.16 -12.02 -7.06
CA SER A 187 6.38 -11.52 -7.69
C SER A 187 7.58 -11.43 -6.72
N SER A 188 8.79 -11.46 -7.30
CA SER A 188 10.03 -11.16 -6.58
C SER A 188 9.97 -9.76 -5.95
N ARG A 189 10.57 -9.59 -4.76
CA ARG A 189 10.53 -8.34 -3.99
C ARG A 189 10.98 -7.11 -4.80
N ALA A 190 12.01 -7.25 -5.63
CA ALA A 190 12.49 -6.17 -6.50
C ALA A 190 11.47 -5.72 -7.55
N GLN A 191 10.60 -6.62 -8.02
CA GLN A 191 9.56 -6.31 -8.98
C GLN A 191 8.35 -5.65 -8.30
N ALA A 192 8.00 -6.10 -7.10
CA ALA A 192 6.99 -5.44 -6.25
C ALA A 192 7.37 -3.98 -5.96
N ASP A 193 8.64 -3.71 -5.65
CA ASP A 193 9.13 -2.35 -5.39
C ASP A 193 8.98 -1.43 -6.61
N VAL A 194 9.22 -1.94 -7.83
CA VAL A 194 9.03 -1.17 -9.07
C VAL A 194 7.54 -0.88 -9.31
N HIS A 195 6.69 -1.85 -9.01
CA HIS A 195 5.24 -1.73 -9.18
C HIS A 195 4.60 -0.76 -8.19
N ASP A 196 5.06 -0.76 -6.94
CA ASP A 196 4.61 0.21 -5.93
C ASP A 196 5.02 1.64 -6.31
N LYS A 197 6.18 1.84 -6.95
CA LYS A 197 6.56 3.15 -7.50
C LYS A 197 5.58 3.65 -8.56
N VAL A 198 5.18 2.80 -9.50
CA VAL A 198 4.19 3.16 -10.54
C VAL A 198 2.84 3.50 -9.90
N ARG A 199 2.40 2.69 -8.94
CA ARG A 199 1.16 2.94 -8.19
C ARG A 199 1.23 4.27 -7.45
N MET A 200 2.36 4.56 -6.82
CA MET A 200 2.59 5.80 -6.07
C MET A 200 2.62 7.03 -6.99
N ASP A 201 3.21 6.92 -8.18
CA ASP A 201 3.22 7.99 -9.18
C ASP A 201 1.80 8.33 -9.67
N ILE A 202 0.97 7.30 -9.90
CA ILE A 202 -0.45 7.49 -10.23
C ILE A 202 -1.18 8.15 -9.05
N ALA A 203 -0.97 7.68 -7.82
CA ALA A 203 -1.59 8.26 -6.63
C ALA A 203 -1.19 9.74 -6.45
N LYS A 204 0.09 10.09 -6.66
CA LYS A 204 0.59 11.48 -6.64
C LYS A 204 -0.07 12.34 -7.69
N TRP A 205 -0.24 11.81 -8.89
CA TRP A 205 -0.95 12.52 -9.95
C TRP A 205 -2.41 12.79 -9.56
N ASP A 206 -3.11 11.80 -9.02
CA ASP A 206 -4.50 11.94 -8.57
C ASP A 206 -4.63 12.92 -7.40
N ALA A 207 -3.73 12.86 -6.41
CA ALA A 207 -3.70 13.83 -5.32
C ALA A 207 -3.50 15.26 -5.82
N ARG A 208 -2.56 15.51 -6.74
CA ARG A 208 -2.37 16.83 -7.36
C ARG A 208 -3.62 17.34 -8.06
N GLN A 209 -4.38 16.45 -8.71
CA GLN A 209 -5.64 16.83 -9.35
C GLN A 209 -6.73 17.19 -8.34
N LEU A 210 -6.81 16.45 -7.23
CA LEU A 210 -7.71 16.76 -6.12
C LEU A 210 -7.32 18.06 -5.42
N GLU A 211 -6.04 18.29 -5.16
CA GLU A 211 -5.51 19.55 -4.63
C GLU A 211 -5.94 20.74 -5.49
N ASN A 212 -5.75 20.66 -6.81
CA ASN A 212 -6.18 21.71 -7.74
C ASN A 212 -7.69 21.95 -7.66
N THR A 213 -8.48 20.88 -7.51
CA THR A 213 -9.95 20.99 -7.39
C THR A 213 -10.34 21.66 -6.07
N LEU A 214 -9.74 21.26 -4.95
CA LEU A 214 -10.00 21.85 -3.64
C LEU A 214 -9.55 23.31 -3.60
N ASN A 215 -8.37 23.62 -4.14
CA ASN A 215 -7.86 24.99 -4.16
C ASN A 215 -8.75 25.93 -4.98
N GLU A 216 -9.24 25.49 -6.14
CA GLU A 216 -10.08 26.33 -7.01
C GLU A 216 -11.54 26.43 -6.52
N PHE A 217 -12.15 25.33 -6.07
CA PHE A 217 -13.59 25.30 -5.77
C PHE A 217 -13.94 25.43 -4.28
N LEU A 218 -13.01 25.15 -3.37
CA LEU A 218 -13.24 25.24 -1.93
C LEU A 218 -12.47 26.42 -1.33
N VAL A 219 -11.15 26.43 -1.46
CA VAL A 219 -10.29 27.40 -0.77
C VAL A 219 -10.49 28.82 -1.29
N ARG A 220 -10.44 28.99 -2.62
CA ARG A 220 -10.56 30.31 -3.23
C ARG A 220 -11.93 30.97 -2.96
N PRO A 221 -13.08 30.30 -3.14
CA PRO A 221 -14.37 30.88 -2.78
C PRO A 221 -14.50 31.16 -1.29
N TYR A 222 -14.02 30.25 -0.43
CA TYR A 222 -14.06 30.44 1.02
C TYR A 222 -13.33 31.72 1.46
N ILE A 223 -12.13 31.96 0.92
CA ILE A 223 -11.37 33.17 1.26
C ILE A 223 -12.03 34.41 0.66
N GLN A 224 -12.53 34.34 -0.57
CA GLN A 224 -13.20 35.47 -1.22
C GLN A 224 -14.47 35.90 -0.48
N PHE A 225 -15.28 34.97 0.02
CA PHE A 225 -16.50 35.31 0.76
C PHE A 225 -16.22 35.85 2.16
N ASN A 226 -15.14 35.42 2.82
CA ASN A 226 -14.82 35.81 4.19
C ASN A 226 -13.93 37.06 4.30
N TYR A 227 -12.92 37.16 3.45
CA TYR A 227 -11.84 38.14 3.55
C TYR A 227 -11.75 39.04 2.31
N GLY A 228 -12.60 38.82 1.30
CA GLY A 228 -12.53 39.51 0.02
C GLY A 228 -11.45 38.96 -0.92
N PRO A 229 -11.34 39.51 -2.14
CA PRO A 229 -10.34 39.09 -3.10
C PRO A 229 -8.91 39.38 -2.59
N GLN A 230 -8.05 38.37 -2.61
CA GLN A 230 -6.63 38.48 -2.26
C GLN A 230 -5.75 38.26 -3.49
N GLU A 231 -4.52 38.80 -3.48
CA GLU A 231 -3.52 38.54 -4.52
C GLU A 231 -2.94 37.12 -4.43
N ARG A 232 -2.83 36.57 -3.21
CA ARG A 232 -2.32 35.22 -2.95
C ARG A 232 -3.27 34.48 -2.02
N TYR A 233 -3.69 33.29 -2.44
CA TYR A 233 -4.55 32.41 -1.67
C TYR A 233 -3.70 31.32 -0.99
N PRO A 234 -4.10 30.85 0.21
CA PRO A 234 -3.50 29.65 0.80
C PRO A 234 -3.73 28.44 -0.11
N LEU A 235 -2.82 27.47 -0.05
CA LEU A 235 -2.89 26.25 -0.85
C LEU A 235 -2.97 25.04 0.08
N VAL A 236 -3.96 24.19 -0.17
CA VAL A 236 -4.06 22.86 0.42
C VAL A 236 -3.21 21.90 -0.40
N LYS A 237 -2.34 21.17 0.30
CA LYS A 237 -1.56 20.04 -0.24
C LYS A 237 -1.94 18.76 0.50
N LEU A 238 -2.08 17.67 -0.24
CA LEU A 238 -2.36 16.32 0.23
C LEU A 238 -1.05 15.54 0.20
N PRO A 239 -0.30 15.50 1.32
CA PRO A 239 0.92 14.71 1.37
C PRO A 239 0.56 13.23 1.25
N ILE A 240 1.15 12.56 0.27
CA ILE A 240 1.10 11.09 0.21
C ILE A 240 2.36 10.59 0.90
N SER A 241 2.17 9.87 2.00
CA SER A 241 3.29 9.23 2.71
C SER A 241 3.82 8.10 1.85
N GLU A 242 5.05 8.23 1.39
CA GLU A 242 5.77 7.11 0.81
C GLU A 242 6.22 6.19 1.95
N PRO A 243 6.08 4.86 1.83
CA PRO A 243 6.75 3.94 2.73
C PRO A 243 8.26 4.06 2.47
N GLU A 244 8.89 5.02 3.13
CA GLU A 244 10.35 5.12 3.13
C GLU A 244 10.91 3.90 3.87
N ASP A 245 11.97 3.29 3.33
CA ASP A 245 12.73 2.30 4.08
C ASP A 245 13.51 3.04 5.17
N LEU A 246 12.84 3.24 6.31
CA LEU A 246 13.36 3.94 7.47
C LEU A 246 14.71 3.38 7.94
N LYS A 247 14.97 2.09 7.69
CA LYS A 247 16.25 1.47 8.00
C LYS A 247 17.35 2.01 7.10
N SER A 248 17.13 2.05 5.80
CA SER A 248 18.09 2.63 4.83
C SER A 248 18.36 4.11 5.11
N PHE A 249 17.34 4.85 5.57
CA PHE A 249 17.47 6.25 5.97
C PHE A 249 18.38 6.39 7.20
N VAL A 250 18.16 5.59 8.25
CA VAL A 250 19.02 5.58 9.46
C VAL A 250 20.46 5.19 9.12
N ASP A 251 20.64 4.13 8.33
CA ASP A 251 21.96 3.63 7.93
C ASP A 251 22.75 4.67 7.12
N ALA A 252 22.08 5.48 6.29
CA ALA A 252 22.70 6.58 5.56
C ALA A 252 22.95 7.82 6.42
N LEU A 253 22.12 8.05 7.45
CA LEU A 253 22.14 9.24 8.28
C LEU A 253 23.26 9.20 9.33
N ILE A 254 23.52 8.03 9.95
CA ILE A 254 24.54 7.87 10.99
C ILE A 254 25.93 8.36 10.51
N PRO A 255 26.47 7.93 9.35
CA PRO A 255 27.78 8.39 8.87
C PRO A 255 27.83 9.87 8.50
N LEU A 256 26.69 10.48 8.19
CA LEU A 256 26.61 11.91 7.86
C LEU A 256 26.64 12.76 9.13
N ILE A 257 25.93 12.34 10.18
CA ILE A 257 25.97 12.97 11.51
C ILE A 257 27.39 12.87 12.10
N ASP A 258 28.02 11.70 12.01
CA ASP A 258 29.40 11.48 12.48
C ASP A 258 30.42 12.37 11.75
N ARG A 259 30.13 12.73 10.48
CA ARG A 259 30.94 13.66 9.67
C ARG A 259 30.59 15.14 9.89
N GLY A 260 29.67 15.44 10.81
CA GLY A 260 29.34 16.80 11.22
C GLY A 260 28.08 17.39 10.58
N LEU A 261 27.24 16.58 9.92
CA LEU A 261 25.91 17.04 9.48
C LEU A 261 25.05 17.35 10.72
N ARG A 262 24.64 18.61 10.87
CA ARG A 262 23.73 19.03 11.93
C ARG A 262 22.29 18.93 11.41
N VAL A 263 21.55 17.95 11.92
CA VAL A 263 20.14 17.74 11.58
C VAL A 263 19.29 18.15 12.78
N GLN A 264 18.18 18.84 12.52
CA GLN A 264 17.24 19.20 13.57
C GLN A 264 16.46 17.96 14.03
N GLU A 265 16.33 17.78 15.34
CA GLU A 265 15.65 16.60 15.91
C GLU A 265 14.17 16.53 15.50
N SER A 266 13.50 17.68 15.34
CA SER A 266 12.11 17.76 14.88
C SER A 266 11.93 17.19 13.47
N GLU A 267 12.86 17.45 12.55
CA GLU A 267 12.77 16.92 11.17
C GLU A 267 12.91 15.39 11.13
N ILE A 268 13.71 14.81 12.03
CA ILE A 268 13.83 13.36 12.16
C ILE A 268 12.52 12.81 12.73
N ARG A 269 12.02 13.37 13.84
CA ARG A 269 10.76 12.92 14.46
C ARG A 269 9.57 13.02 13.51
N ASP A 270 9.46 14.09 12.75
CA ASP A 270 8.42 14.29 11.73
C ASP A 270 8.49 13.21 10.64
N LYS A 271 9.70 12.85 10.19
CA LYS A 271 9.90 11.74 9.24
C LYS A 271 9.50 10.38 9.80
N PHE A 272 9.72 10.14 11.09
CA PHE A 272 9.31 8.91 11.78
C PHE A 272 7.85 8.94 12.27
N GLY A 273 7.14 10.06 12.12
CA GLY A 273 5.79 10.25 12.65
C GLY A 273 5.72 10.19 14.18
N LEU A 274 6.83 10.46 14.87
CA LEU A 274 6.91 10.45 16.33
C LEU A 274 6.53 11.82 16.87
N ALA A 275 5.57 11.88 17.78
CA ALA A 275 5.24 13.11 18.48
C ALA A 275 6.39 13.53 19.41
N GLU A 276 6.50 14.83 19.67
CA GLU A 276 7.43 15.30 20.70
C GLU A 276 7.02 14.71 22.06
N PRO A 277 7.98 14.16 22.83
CA PRO A 277 7.67 13.65 24.16
C PRO A 277 7.21 14.81 25.04
N GLU A 278 6.11 14.61 25.77
CA GLU A 278 5.71 15.54 26.83
C GLU A 278 6.82 15.64 27.89
N LYS A 279 6.91 16.78 28.58
CA LYS A 279 8.01 17.09 29.52
C LYS A 279 8.24 16.02 30.61
N ASP A 280 7.22 15.21 30.90
CA ASP A 280 7.25 14.15 31.93
C ASP A 280 6.94 12.74 31.36
N ALA A 281 7.00 12.54 30.04
CA ALA A 281 6.79 11.23 29.45
C ALA A 281 8.00 10.30 29.68
N ASN A 282 7.76 9.01 29.90
CA ASN A 282 8.84 8.01 30.00
C ASN A 282 9.52 7.84 28.63
N ILE A 283 10.75 8.34 28.49
CA ILE A 283 11.55 8.27 27.27
C ILE A 283 12.39 6.98 27.27
N LEU A 284 12.40 6.27 26.15
CA LEU A 284 13.34 5.16 25.91
C LEU A 284 14.73 5.76 25.61
N ALA A 285 15.66 5.64 26.55
CA ALA A 285 17.04 6.10 26.38
C ALA A 285 17.98 4.92 26.02
N PRO A 286 19.05 5.15 25.24
CA PRO A 286 20.04 4.12 24.95
C PRO A 286 20.77 3.73 26.25
N SER A 287 20.88 2.43 26.52
CA SER A 287 21.47 1.86 27.73
C SER A 287 22.99 2.06 27.86
N ASN A 288 23.64 2.83 26.97
CA ASN A 288 25.08 2.92 26.85
C ASN A 288 25.65 4.34 27.01
N SER A 289 25.01 5.20 27.80
CA SER A 289 25.67 6.40 28.31
C SER A 289 26.51 6.05 29.54
N PHE A 290 27.73 5.54 29.31
CA PHE A 290 28.79 5.60 30.32
C PHE A 290 29.17 7.08 30.50
N SER A 291 28.47 7.79 31.39
CA SER A 291 28.93 9.08 31.88
C SER A 291 30.17 8.85 32.73
N ALA A 292 31.33 9.25 32.19
CA ALA A 292 32.53 9.47 32.97
C ALA A 292 32.28 10.61 33.96
N PHE A 293 31.74 10.29 35.14
CA PHE A 293 31.80 11.18 36.29
C PHE A 293 33.24 11.18 36.80
N SER A 294 33.97 12.27 36.58
CA SER A 294 35.15 12.56 37.39
C SER A 294 34.70 12.85 38.83
N PRO A 295 35.09 12.05 39.84
CA PRO A 295 34.83 12.44 41.21
C PRO A 295 35.84 13.53 41.60
N ALA A 296 35.33 14.72 41.93
CA ALA A 296 36.10 15.66 42.73
C ALA A 296 36.38 15.01 44.10
N PRO A 297 37.60 15.16 44.67
CA PRO A 297 37.91 14.56 45.96
C PRO A 297 37.08 15.25 47.05
N ALA A 298 36.05 14.57 47.54
CA ALA A 298 35.22 15.06 48.64
C ALA A 298 35.97 14.85 49.97
N LEU A 299 36.51 15.96 50.51
CA LEU A 299 36.85 16.09 51.92
C LEU A 299 35.56 16.10 52.74
N ASN A 300 35.03 14.92 53.08
CA ASN A 300 34.08 14.77 54.19
C ASN A 300 34.16 13.35 54.74
N ARG A 301 34.93 13.27 55.83
CA ARG A 301 34.97 12.18 56.80
C ARG A 301 33.59 12.06 57.44
N GLU A 302 33.13 10.81 57.60
CA GLU A 302 31.93 10.38 58.34
C GLU A 302 30.57 10.64 57.67
N ARG A 303 30.11 9.66 56.87
CA ARG A 303 28.93 8.81 57.14
C ARG A 303 28.62 7.96 55.91
N ILE A 304 28.95 6.67 56.01
CA ILE A 304 28.61 5.63 55.04
C ILE A 304 27.09 5.35 55.15
N ALA A 305 26.36 5.51 54.05
CA ALA A 305 24.95 5.15 53.96
C ALA A 305 24.80 3.62 53.77
N LEU A 306 23.95 3.03 54.59
CA LEU A 306 23.86 1.61 54.97
C LEU A 306 23.14 0.67 53.99
N ASN A 307 22.87 1.04 52.72
CA ASN A 307 22.01 0.25 51.83
C ASN A 307 22.64 -0.13 50.48
N ARG A 308 23.87 -0.63 50.50
CA ARG A 308 24.45 -1.38 49.38
C ARG A 308 25.17 -2.61 49.96
N SER A 309 24.41 -3.66 50.22
CA SER A 309 24.95 -4.96 50.60
C SER A 309 24.10 -6.06 49.99
N GLN A 310 24.27 -6.26 48.68
CA GLN A 310 24.09 -7.58 48.10
C GLN A 310 25.30 -7.75 47.17
N GLU A 311 26.26 -8.55 47.61
CA GLU A 311 27.44 -8.91 46.81
C GLU A 311 26.96 -9.80 45.67
N ASP A 312 27.36 -9.46 44.45
CA ASP A 312 27.02 -10.22 43.25
C ASP A 312 27.68 -11.61 43.34
N GLU A 313 26.97 -12.67 42.93
CA GLU A 313 27.41 -14.08 43.05
C GLU A 313 28.80 -14.35 42.43
N ILE A 314 29.21 -13.51 41.48
CA ILE A 314 30.52 -13.56 40.82
C ILE A 314 31.65 -13.17 41.79
N ASP A 315 31.44 -12.16 42.65
CA ASP A 315 32.44 -11.73 43.64
C ASP A 315 32.64 -12.80 44.73
N LEU A 316 31.59 -13.57 45.02
CA LEU A 316 31.67 -14.67 45.98
C LEU A 316 32.53 -15.83 45.42
N MET A 317 32.37 -16.17 44.13
CA MET A 317 33.20 -17.17 43.45
C MET A 317 34.66 -16.73 43.30
N VAL A 318 34.91 -15.45 43.04
CA VAL A 318 36.27 -14.90 42.94
C VAL A 318 36.97 -14.91 44.31
N ASN A 319 36.26 -14.54 45.38
CA ASN A 319 36.82 -14.57 46.73
C ASN A 319 37.07 -16.00 47.23
N GLU A 320 36.26 -16.98 46.83
CA GLU A 320 36.52 -18.39 47.13
C GLU A 320 37.75 -18.91 46.37
N ALA A 321 37.91 -18.56 45.09
CA ALA A 321 39.09 -18.92 44.30
C ALA A 321 40.40 -18.25 44.78
N LEU A 322 40.32 -17.05 45.36
CA LEU A 322 41.47 -16.31 45.89
C LEU A 322 41.89 -16.75 47.30
N ARG A 323 41.06 -17.50 48.04
CA ARG A 323 41.41 -17.99 49.39
C ARG A 323 42.52 -19.04 49.41
N ASP A 324 42.64 -19.82 48.33
CA ASP A 324 43.67 -20.86 48.18
C ASP A 324 44.91 -20.34 47.42
N TRP A 325 44.97 -19.05 47.10
CA TRP A 325 46.08 -18.45 46.37
C TRP A 325 47.11 -17.85 47.33
N GLU A 326 48.27 -18.51 47.47
CA GLU A 326 49.40 -18.01 48.27
C GLU A 326 50.42 -17.31 47.36
N GLN A 327 50.63 -16.00 47.58
CA GLN A 327 51.48 -15.16 46.76
C GLN A 327 52.98 -15.49 47.00
N THR A 328 53.56 -16.37 46.19
CA THR A 328 54.95 -16.85 46.32
C THR A 328 56.02 -15.86 45.80
N GLY A 329 55.65 -14.61 45.51
CA GLY A 329 56.45 -13.64 44.76
C GLY A 329 57.52 -12.87 45.55
N ASP A 330 57.39 -12.75 46.87
CA ASP A 330 58.32 -11.92 47.66
C ASP A 330 59.70 -12.57 47.83
N ALA A 331 59.78 -13.90 47.80
CA ALA A 331 61.05 -14.62 47.91
C ALA A 331 61.96 -14.44 46.67
N PHE A 332 61.37 -14.20 45.49
CA PHE A 332 62.12 -14.00 44.24
C PHE A 332 62.41 -12.53 43.94
N THR A 333 61.54 -11.62 44.38
CA THR A 333 61.64 -10.19 44.02
C THR A 333 62.39 -9.35 45.06
N GLY A 334 62.43 -9.80 46.32
CA GLY A 334 63.12 -9.11 47.42
C GLY A 334 64.62 -8.84 47.16
N PRO A 335 65.43 -9.84 46.75
CA PRO A 335 66.86 -9.63 46.51
C PRO A 335 67.15 -8.66 45.37
N VAL A 336 66.33 -8.68 44.31
CA VAL A 336 66.49 -7.80 43.14
C VAL A 336 66.12 -6.36 43.49
N LEU A 337 65.07 -6.16 44.29
CA LEU A 337 64.67 -4.83 44.76
C LEU A 337 65.71 -4.22 45.71
N GLN A 338 66.36 -5.04 46.54
CA GLN A 338 67.42 -4.56 47.42
C GLN A 338 68.67 -4.14 46.63
N LEU A 339 69.08 -4.92 45.62
CA LEU A 339 70.16 -4.53 44.69
C LEU A 339 69.84 -3.24 43.92
N ALA A 340 68.57 -3.02 43.57
CA ALA A 340 68.13 -1.80 42.88
C ALA A 340 68.17 -0.56 43.78
N GLN A 341 68.01 -0.72 45.10
CA GLN A 341 68.05 0.40 46.05
C GLN A 341 69.47 0.79 46.45
N GLU A 342 70.42 -0.15 46.43
CA GLU A 342 71.82 0.10 46.81
C GLU A 342 72.68 0.63 45.63
N ALA A 343 72.29 0.38 44.38
CA ALA A 343 73.05 0.85 43.21
C ALA A 343 72.77 2.33 42.87
N THR A 344 73.82 3.15 42.81
CA THR A 344 73.74 4.57 42.42
C THR A 344 73.86 4.82 40.91
N SER A 345 74.15 3.79 40.11
CA SER A 345 74.23 3.89 38.65
C SER A 345 73.68 2.64 37.93
N TYR A 346 73.18 2.82 36.70
CA TYR A 346 72.54 1.76 35.91
C TYR A 346 73.51 0.63 35.51
N GLU A 347 74.79 0.96 35.29
CA GLU A 347 75.81 -0.05 34.93
C GLU A 347 76.22 -0.93 36.13
N GLU A 348 76.22 -0.40 37.36
CA GLU A 348 76.46 -1.18 38.58
C GLU A 348 75.34 -2.16 38.88
N PHE A 349 74.08 -1.75 38.67
CA PHE A 349 72.92 -2.63 38.86
C PHE A 349 72.96 -3.84 37.92
N LEU A 350 73.31 -3.63 36.65
CA LEU A 350 73.42 -4.70 35.65
C LEU A 350 74.59 -5.66 35.94
N GLY A 351 75.69 -5.18 36.53
CA GLY A 351 76.83 -6.01 36.92
C GLY A 351 76.58 -6.88 38.16
N ALA A 352 75.68 -6.46 39.06
CA ALA A 352 75.35 -7.18 40.28
C ALA A 352 74.13 -8.12 40.14
N ALA A 353 73.33 -7.96 39.08
CA ALA A 353 72.14 -8.75 38.80
C ALA A 353 72.35 -9.93 37.82
N ALA A 354 73.60 -10.17 37.38
CA ALA A 354 74.02 -11.34 36.61
C ALA A 354 74.69 -12.37 37.54
#